data_AF-A0A252BHK7-F1
#
_entry.id   AF-A0A252BHK7-F1
#
_cell.length_a   1.000
_cell.length_b   1.000
_cell.length_c   1.000
_cell.angle_alpha   90.00
_cell.angle_beta   90.00
_cell.angle_gamma   90.00
#
_symmetry.space_group_name_H-M   'P 1'
#
loop_
_entity.id
_entity.type
_entity.pdbx_description
1 polymer ?
#
loop_
_entity_poly.entity_id
_entity_poly.type
_entity_poly.pdbx_seq_one_letter_code
_entity_poly.pdbx_strand_id
1 'polypeptide(L)'
;MVNVTRLKTRKDRLREDQAEQVRQALLPFFDNPDFDHDALGRVMVTVQRLTTPEPGTTEPFVMIRPAQNAAVVDWLEANSKRPMKAMRVWALLFDHLFPHTGQIMLTREEIAEKVGIEADNVSRIMNELVKFGAIFAKREKVAGMRGPGFVRYYMNRHVAEVGSRATQEELALIPKPGAKLEVVQGGKS
;
A
#
# COMPACT_ATOMS: atom_id res chain seq x y z
N MET A 1 -20.76 19.01 -10.88
CA MET A 1 -20.17 17.93 -10.07
C MET A 1 -21.19 17.52 -9.03
N VAL A 2 -21.75 16.32 -9.13
CA VAL A 2 -22.65 15.79 -8.08
C VAL A 2 -21.77 15.23 -6.97
N ASN A 3 -21.86 15.79 -5.77
CA ASN A 3 -21.19 15.23 -4.59
C ASN A 3 -21.92 13.95 -4.18
N VAL A 4 -21.42 12.82 -4.66
CA VAL A 4 -21.86 11.49 -4.22
C VAL A 4 -21.20 11.21 -2.87
N THR A 5 -21.87 11.59 -1.78
CA THR A 5 -21.41 11.28 -0.43
C THR A 5 -21.85 9.86 -0.07
N ARG A 6 -20.89 8.96 0.19
CA ARG A 6 -21.17 7.56 0.55
C ARG A 6 -22.01 7.49 1.84
N LEU A 7 -23.03 6.61 1.83
CA LEU A 7 -23.79 6.26 3.02
C LEU A 7 -22.89 5.49 4.00
N LYS A 8 -22.62 6.08 5.17
CA LYS A 8 -21.94 5.40 6.29
C LYS A 8 -22.95 4.60 7.12
N THR A 9 -22.81 3.28 7.13
CA THR A 9 -23.68 2.40 7.92
C THR A 9 -23.38 2.49 9.41
N ARG A 10 -24.31 2.02 10.26
CA ARG A 10 -24.08 1.93 11.71
C ARG A 10 -22.89 1.01 12.05
N LYS A 11 -22.69 -0.05 11.26
CA LYS A 11 -21.57 -0.98 11.39
C LYS A 11 -20.24 -0.30 11.07
N ASP A 12 -20.20 0.53 10.04
CA ASP A 12 -18.99 1.29 9.67
C ASP A 12 -18.60 2.28 10.76
N ARG A 13 -19.58 3.01 11.33
CA ARG A 13 -19.33 3.93 12.45
C ARG A 13 -18.79 3.18 13.67
N LEU A 14 -19.38 2.03 14.02
CA LEU A 14 -18.92 1.22 15.13
C LEU A 14 -17.48 0.71 14.93
N ARG A 15 -17.12 0.29 13.71
CA ARG A 15 -15.74 -0.10 13.38
C ARG A 15 -14.78 1.09 13.46
N GLU A 16 -15.18 2.27 12.99
CA GLU A 16 -14.40 3.51 13.11
C GLU A 16 -14.13 3.87 14.58
N ASP A 17 -15.16 3.81 15.43
CA ASP A 17 -15.06 4.11 16.87
C ASP A 17 -14.15 3.10 17.60
N GLN A 18 -14.30 1.81 17.32
CA GLN A 18 -13.46 0.75 17.91
C GLN A 18 -11.99 0.90 17.49
N ALA A 19 -11.74 1.19 16.22
CA ALA A 19 -10.38 1.42 15.75
C ALA A 19 -9.76 2.66 16.38
N GLU A 20 -10.54 3.73 16.58
CA GLU A 20 -10.05 4.92 17.27
C GLU A 20 -9.71 4.63 18.73
N GLN A 21 -10.52 3.83 19.43
CA GLN A 21 -10.19 3.35 20.77
C GLN A 21 -8.88 2.56 20.81
N VAL A 22 -8.66 1.67 19.83
CA VAL A 22 -7.39 0.94 19.71
C VAL A 22 -6.23 1.89 19.44
N ARG A 23 -6.37 2.88 18.55
CA ARG A 23 -5.31 3.88 18.29
C ARG A 23 -4.96 4.64 19.57
N GLN A 24 -5.96 5.11 20.30
CA GLN A 24 -5.80 5.80 21.57
C GLN A 24 -5.08 4.93 22.60
N ALA A 25 -5.45 3.66 22.73
CA ALA A 25 -4.82 2.71 23.65
C ALA A 25 -3.35 2.43 23.31
N LEU A 26 -2.97 2.52 22.02
CA LEU A 26 -1.60 2.35 21.55
C LEU A 26 -0.73 3.60 21.74
N LEU A 27 -1.32 4.77 21.99
CA LEU A 27 -0.60 6.03 22.09
C LEU A 27 0.56 6.03 23.11
N PRO A 28 0.38 5.52 24.35
CA PRO A 28 1.43 5.53 25.37
C PRO A 28 2.68 4.74 24.99
N PHE A 29 2.54 3.75 24.09
CA PHE A 29 3.66 2.91 23.65
C PHE A 29 4.55 3.62 22.61
N PHE A 30 4.07 4.69 21.97
CA PHE A 30 4.90 5.47 21.03
C PHE A 30 5.99 6.29 21.72
N ASP A 31 5.77 6.67 22.97
CA ASP A 31 6.72 7.47 23.75
C ASP A 31 7.68 6.58 24.56
N ASN A 32 7.48 5.26 24.52
CA ASN A 32 8.30 4.30 25.24
C ASN A 32 9.48 3.82 24.36
N PRO A 33 10.74 4.17 24.71
CA PRO A 33 11.92 3.79 23.93
C PRO A 33 12.21 2.28 23.98
N ASP A 34 11.67 1.55 24.95
CA ASP A 34 11.83 0.10 25.09
C ASP A 34 10.90 -0.68 24.14
N PHE A 35 10.03 0.02 23.41
CA PHE A 35 9.05 -0.60 22.52
C PHE A 35 9.52 -0.61 21.07
N ASP A 36 9.29 -1.73 20.38
CA ASP A 36 9.55 -1.82 18.94
C ASP A 36 8.54 -0.95 18.16
N HIS A 37 9.01 0.24 17.76
CA HIS A 37 8.20 1.19 17.00
C HIS A 37 7.82 0.70 15.60
N ASP A 38 8.59 -0.22 15.00
CA ASP A 38 8.25 -0.83 13.72
C ASP A 38 7.07 -1.81 13.91
N ALA A 39 7.10 -2.61 14.98
CA ALA A 39 5.97 -3.47 15.37
C ALA A 39 4.70 -2.66 15.64
N LEU A 40 4.83 -1.56 16.37
CA LEU A 40 3.70 -0.68 16.66
C LEU A 40 3.15 -0.02 15.39
N GLY A 41 4.01 0.35 14.45
CA GLY A 41 3.63 0.80 13.11
C GLY A 41 2.82 -0.25 12.33
N ARG A 42 3.21 -1.53 12.39
CA ARG A 42 2.47 -2.65 11.75
C ARG A 42 1.05 -2.80 12.31
N VAL A 43 0.89 -2.69 13.64
CA VAL A 43 -0.42 -2.75 14.28
C VAL A 43 -1.29 -1.59 13.81
N MET A 44 -0.73 -0.38 13.72
CA MET A 44 -1.46 0.80 13.23
C MET A 44 -1.93 0.66 11.78
N VAL A 45 -1.11 0.08 10.89
CA VAL A 45 -1.50 -0.22 9.51
C VAL A 45 -2.65 -1.22 9.46
N THR A 46 -2.59 -2.25 10.30
CA THR A 46 -3.65 -3.26 10.41
C THR A 46 -4.97 -2.64 10.88
N VAL A 47 -4.93 -1.83 11.94
CA VAL A 47 -6.10 -1.09 12.45
C VAL A 47 -6.70 -0.18 11.37
N GLN A 48 -5.86 0.50 10.59
CA GLN A 48 -6.33 1.32 9.49
C GLN A 48 -6.98 0.50 8.35
N ARG A 49 -6.43 -0.66 8.04
CA ARG A 49 -7.00 -1.61 7.06
C ARG A 49 -8.37 -2.11 7.51
N LEU A 50 -8.62 -2.29 8.81
CA LEU A 50 -9.92 -2.70 9.34
C LEU A 50 -10.99 -1.60 9.27
N THR A 51 -10.60 -0.34 9.33
CA THR A 51 -11.49 0.83 9.13
C THR A 51 -11.64 1.24 7.67
N THR A 52 -10.84 0.63 6.80
CA THR A 52 -10.98 0.84 5.37
C THR A 52 -12.32 0.28 4.95
N PRO A 53 -13.15 1.05 4.26
CA PRO A 53 -14.41 0.53 3.77
C PRO A 53 -14.17 -0.70 2.89
N GLU A 54 -14.93 -1.77 3.12
CA GLU A 54 -14.99 -2.89 2.16
C GLU A 54 -15.36 -2.30 0.78
N PRO A 55 -14.71 -2.74 -0.32
CA PRO A 55 -15.01 -2.27 -1.66
C PRO A 55 -16.52 -2.39 -1.91
N GLY A 56 -17.19 -1.24 -2.05
CA GLY A 56 -18.62 -1.20 -2.31
C GLY A 56 -18.85 -1.27 -3.80
N THR A 57 -19.51 -2.35 -4.27
CA THR A 57 -20.05 -2.59 -5.65
C THR A 57 -19.12 -2.35 -6.85
N THR A 58 -17.91 -1.85 -6.62
CA THR A 58 -16.89 -1.47 -7.59
C THR A 58 -15.56 -1.98 -7.07
N GLU A 59 -14.83 -2.71 -7.91
CA GLU A 59 -13.52 -3.19 -7.53
C GLU A 59 -12.49 -2.06 -7.69
N PRO A 60 -11.51 -1.98 -6.78
CA PRO A 60 -10.34 -1.13 -6.98
C PRO A 60 -9.68 -1.41 -8.32
N PHE A 61 -9.34 -0.38 -9.06
CA PHE A 61 -8.40 -0.52 -10.17
C PHE A 61 -7.24 0.43 -9.99
N VAL A 62 -6.10 0.02 -10.55
CA VAL A 62 -4.91 0.83 -10.67
C VAL A 62 -4.66 1.05 -12.16
N MET A 63 -4.76 2.29 -12.61
CA MET A 63 -4.38 2.66 -13.97
C MET A 63 -2.89 3.01 -13.98
N ILE A 64 -2.09 2.15 -14.59
CA ILE A 64 -0.66 2.36 -14.77
C ILE A 64 -0.42 3.15 -16.06
N ARG A 65 0.34 4.24 -15.99
CA ARG A 65 0.75 5.01 -17.18
C ARG A 65 1.93 4.29 -17.85
N PRO A 66 1.78 3.70 -19.06
CA PRO A 66 2.77 2.77 -19.60
C PRO A 66 4.18 3.36 -19.74
N ALA A 67 4.30 4.57 -20.32
CA ALA A 67 5.59 5.23 -20.51
C ALA A 67 6.30 5.55 -19.18
N GLN A 68 5.54 5.89 -18.15
CA GLN A 68 6.10 6.21 -16.83
C GLN A 68 6.50 4.94 -16.09
N ASN A 69 5.71 3.88 -16.20
CA ASN A 69 6.09 2.57 -15.65
C ASN A 69 7.34 1.99 -16.33
N ALA A 70 7.44 2.10 -17.66
CA ALA A 70 8.65 1.72 -18.39
C ALA A 70 9.87 2.51 -17.89
N ALA A 71 9.75 3.83 -17.75
CA ALA A 71 10.83 4.66 -17.22
C ALA A 71 11.27 4.25 -15.80
N VAL A 72 10.33 3.85 -14.92
CA VAL A 72 10.66 3.32 -13.60
C VAL A 72 11.45 2.01 -13.73
N VAL A 73 10.99 1.08 -14.56
CA VAL A 73 11.63 -0.23 -14.77
C VAL A 73 13.04 -0.06 -15.33
N ASP A 74 13.19 0.71 -16.40
CA ASP A 74 14.48 0.99 -17.04
C ASP A 74 15.47 1.65 -16.06
N TRP A 75 14.97 2.57 -15.23
CA TRP A 75 15.80 3.22 -14.23
C TRP A 75 16.23 2.25 -13.12
N LEU A 76 15.33 1.41 -12.62
CA LEU A 76 15.66 0.39 -11.61
C LEU A 76 16.66 -0.62 -12.14
N GLU A 77 16.54 -1.01 -13.41
CA GLU A 77 17.50 -1.89 -14.08
C GLU A 77 18.90 -1.28 -14.09
N ALA A 78 19.01 -0.01 -14.50
CA ALA A 78 20.29 0.66 -14.64
C ALA A 78 20.92 1.16 -13.31
N ASN A 79 20.11 1.45 -12.29
CA ASN A 79 20.57 2.19 -11.09
C ASN A 79 20.42 1.43 -9.78
N SER A 80 19.52 0.44 -9.69
CA SER A 80 19.36 -0.31 -8.45
C SER A 80 20.58 -1.20 -8.20
N LYS A 81 21.00 -1.30 -6.94
CA LYS A 81 22.00 -2.31 -6.57
C LYS A 81 21.46 -3.74 -6.66
N ARG A 82 20.13 -3.91 -6.78
CA ARG A 82 19.45 -5.21 -6.85
C ARG A 82 18.29 -5.18 -7.85
N PRO A 83 18.55 -5.00 -9.16
CA PRO A 83 17.52 -4.78 -10.18
C PRO A 83 16.33 -5.73 -10.11
N MET A 84 16.59 -7.05 -10.08
CA MET A 84 15.54 -8.07 -10.04
C MET A 84 14.66 -7.97 -8.79
N LYS A 85 15.28 -7.72 -7.63
CA LYS A 85 14.53 -7.59 -6.37
C LYS A 85 13.80 -6.25 -6.31
N ALA A 86 14.38 -5.19 -6.87
CA ALA A 86 13.75 -3.88 -6.94
C ALA A 86 12.52 -3.89 -7.86
N MET A 87 12.61 -4.53 -9.03
CA MET A 87 11.47 -4.77 -9.91
C MET A 87 10.40 -5.63 -9.22
N ARG A 88 10.79 -6.63 -8.43
CA ARG A 88 9.83 -7.44 -7.65
C ARG A 88 9.13 -6.64 -6.55
N VAL A 89 9.87 -5.80 -5.81
CA VAL A 89 9.29 -4.87 -4.85
C VAL A 89 8.32 -3.94 -5.57
N TRP A 90 8.73 -3.33 -6.68
CA TRP A 90 7.90 -2.42 -7.48
C TRP A 90 6.57 -3.04 -7.89
N ALA A 91 6.61 -4.26 -8.45
CA ALA A 91 5.40 -5.00 -8.81
C ALA A 91 4.51 -5.26 -7.59
N LEU A 92 5.10 -5.67 -6.46
CA LEU A 92 4.36 -5.97 -5.23
C LEU A 92 3.65 -4.73 -4.65
N LEU A 93 4.19 -3.52 -4.86
CA LEU A 93 3.54 -2.30 -4.36
C LEU A 93 2.15 -2.12 -4.97
N PHE A 94 1.96 -2.48 -6.24
CA PHE A 94 0.66 -2.37 -6.92
C PHE A 94 -0.42 -3.28 -6.34
N ASP A 95 -0.05 -4.51 -5.96
CA ASP A 95 -0.97 -5.49 -5.36
C ASP A 95 -1.51 -5.03 -3.99
N HIS A 96 -0.82 -4.07 -3.37
CA HIS A 96 -1.11 -3.60 -2.02
C HIS A 96 -1.34 -2.09 -1.95
N LEU A 97 -1.78 -1.47 -3.05
CA LEU A 97 -2.22 -0.08 -3.05
C LEU A 97 -3.60 0.09 -2.44
N PHE A 98 -3.74 1.17 -1.68
CA PHE A 98 -5.02 1.63 -1.22
C PHE A 98 -5.82 2.25 -2.37
N PRO A 99 -7.03 1.75 -2.68
CA PRO A 99 -7.80 2.11 -3.87
C PRO A 99 -8.16 3.60 -4.01
N HIS A 100 -8.16 4.36 -2.90
CA HIS A 100 -8.63 5.74 -2.88
C HIS A 100 -7.55 6.78 -2.58
N THR A 101 -6.40 6.35 -2.06
CA THR A 101 -5.33 7.25 -1.61
C THR A 101 -4.00 6.96 -2.28
N GLY A 102 -3.84 5.80 -2.92
CA GLY A 102 -2.56 5.34 -3.45
C GLY A 102 -1.56 5.00 -2.36
N GLN A 103 -2.00 4.89 -1.10
CA GLN A 103 -1.15 4.48 0.01
C GLN A 103 -0.69 3.04 -0.17
N ILE A 104 0.60 2.78 0.05
CA ILE A 104 1.13 1.41 0.09
C ILE A 104 0.79 0.80 1.45
N MET A 105 0.01 -0.28 1.44
CA MET A 105 -0.54 -0.92 2.64
C MET A 105 0.31 -2.10 3.15
N LEU A 106 1.59 -2.14 2.77
CA LEU A 106 2.57 -3.07 3.30
C LEU A 106 3.61 -2.36 4.15
N THR A 107 4.07 -3.05 5.19
CA THR A 107 5.25 -2.64 5.93
C THR A 107 6.51 -3.20 5.29
N ARG A 108 7.65 -2.64 5.67
CA ARG A 108 8.96 -3.06 5.17
C ARG A 108 9.20 -4.55 5.43
N GLU A 109 8.80 -5.07 6.59
CA GLU A 109 8.98 -6.46 6.98
C GLU A 109 8.09 -7.40 6.14
N GLU A 110 6.84 -7.01 5.86
CA GLU A 110 5.95 -7.79 4.99
C GLU A 110 6.48 -7.83 3.54
N ILE A 111 7.05 -6.72 3.04
CA ILE A 111 7.72 -6.69 1.73
C ILE A 111 8.94 -7.61 1.74
N ALA A 112 9.76 -7.55 2.80
CA ALA A 112 10.96 -8.36 2.96
C ALA A 112 10.65 -9.85 2.89
N GLU A 113 9.63 -10.29 3.63
CA GLU A 113 9.13 -11.67 3.63
C GLU A 113 8.63 -12.09 2.24
N LYS A 114 7.76 -11.29 1.61
CA LYS A 114 7.17 -11.60 0.30
C LYS A 114 8.20 -11.62 -0.84
N VAL A 115 9.27 -10.84 -0.74
CA VAL A 115 10.33 -10.74 -1.76
C VAL A 115 11.50 -11.67 -1.46
N GLY A 116 11.61 -12.17 -0.22
CA GLY A 116 12.71 -13.03 0.24
C GLY A 116 14.04 -12.29 0.26
N ILE A 117 14.09 -11.12 0.91
CA ILE A 117 15.29 -10.31 1.14
C ILE A 117 15.24 -9.67 2.52
N GLU A 118 16.40 -9.26 3.07
CA GLU A 118 16.44 -8.50 4.33
C GLU A 118 15.65 -7.19 4.27
N ALA A 119 15.03 -6.82 5.38
CA ALA A 119 14.26 -5.58 5.53
C ALA A 119 15.10 -4.33 5.19
N ASP A 120 16.39 -4.32 5.54
CA ASP A 120 17.30 -3.24 5.18
C ASP A 120 17.49 -3.08 3.67
N ASN A 121 17.44 -4.19 2.91
CA ASN A 121 17.51 -4.14 1.46
C ASN A 121 16.20 -3.59 0.88
N VAL A 122 15.05 -3.89 1.50
CA VAL A 122 13.78 -3.25 1.16
C VAL A 122 13.86 -1.75 1.38
N SER A 123 14.34 -1.28 2.54
CA SER A 123 14.50 0.17 2.80
C SER A 123 15.33 0.86 1.73
N ARG A 124 16.43 0.23 1.31
CA ARG A 124 17.29 0.77 0.24
C ARG A 124 16.55 0.87 -1.09
N ILE A 125 15.81 -0.16 -1.48
CA ILE A 125 14.99 -0.17 -2.70
C ILE A 125 13.88 0.87 -2.63
N MET A 126 13.18 0.99 -1.49
CA MET A 126 12.14 2.00 -1.28
C MET A 126 12.72 3.41 -1.41
N ASN A 127 13.94 3.65 -0.90
CA ASN A 127 14.63 4.93 -1.08
C ASN A 127 15.08 5.18 -2.53
N GLU A 128 15.48 4.14 -3.28
CA GLU A 128 15.75 4.25 -4.72
C GLU A 128 14.48 4.69 -5.48
N LEU A 129 13.34 4.08 -5.19
CA LEU A 129 12.03 4.45 -5.77
C LEU A 129 11.60 5.87 -5.40
N VAL A 130 11.82 6.30 -4.14
CA VAL A 130 11.57 7.68 -3.71
C VAL A 130 12.48 8.65 -4.45
N LYS A 131 13.77 8.32 -4.60
CA LYS A 131 14.76 9.17 -5.29
C LYS A 131 14.41 9.35 -6.77
N PHE A 132 13.93 8.31 -7.43
CA PHE A 132 13.42 8.41 -8.79
C PHE A 132 12.11 9.22 -8.86
N GLY A 133 11.30 9.18 -7.80
CA GLY A 133 9.98 9.80 -7.74
C GLY A 133 8.84 8.85 -8.15
N ALA A 134 9.08 7.54 -8.19
CA ALA A 134 8.04 6.53 -8.44
C ALA A 134 7.02 6.48 -7.29
N ILE A 135 7.52 6.70 -6.07
CA ILE A 135 6.73 6.78 -4.84
C ILE A 135 7.18 8.01 -4.05
N PHE A 136 6.40 8.43 -3.08
CA PHE A 136 6.81 9.46 -2.13
C PHE A 136 6.53 9.03 -0.69
N ALA A 137 7.35 9.52 0.23
CA ALA A 137 7.22 9.26 1.66
C ALA A 137 6.61 10.48 2.35
N LYS A 138 5.61 10.26 3.20
CA LYS A 138 5.01 11.29 4.04
C LYS A 138 5.06 10.86 5.49
N ARG A 139 5.42 11.78 6.38
CA ARG A 139 5.26 11.58 7.82
C ARG A 139 3.83 11.88 8.23
N GLU A 140 3.17 10.90 8.81
CA GLU A 140 1.83 11.05 9.35
C GLU A 140 1.87 10.99 10.87
N LYS A 141 1.43 12.09 11.49
CA LYS A 141 1.21 12.12 12.93
C LYS A 141 -0.17 11.54 13.23
N VAL A 142 -0.18 10.55 14.10
CA VAL A 142 -1.42 10.09 14.74
C VAL A 142 -1.80 11.15 15.78
N ALA A 143 -3.08 11.52 15.84
CA ALA A 143 -3.55 12.48 16.84
C ALA A 143 -3.21 11.98 18.25
N GLY A 144 -2.59 12.84 19.07
CA GLY A 144 -2.13 12.49 20.42
C GLY A 144 -0.71 11.91 20.52
N MET A 145 -0.03 11.62 19.40
CA MET A 145 1.36 11.14 19.40
C MET A 145 2.36 12.28 19.62
N ARG A 146 3.33 12.11 20.53
CA ARG A 146 4.50 12.99 20.62
C ARG A 146 5.59 12.49 19.66
N GLY A 147 6.33 13.42 19.03
CA GLY A 147 7.36 13.09 18.04
C GLY A 147 6.96 13.23 16.56
N PRO A 148 7.78 12.70 15.63
CA PRO A 148 7.67 13.01 14.20
C PRO A 148 6.61 12.24 13.41
N GLY A 149 5.97 11.22 13.98
CA GLY A 149 4.98 10.38 13.29
C GLY A 149 5.57 9.24 12.44
N PHE A 150 4.70 8.47 11.78
CA PHE A 150 5.07 7.32 10.96
C PHE A 150 5.41 7.73 9.53
N VAL A 151 6.45 7.12 8.96
CA VAL A 151 6.70 7.22 7.52
C VAL A 151 5.72 6.30 6.80
N ARG A 152 4.97 6.88 5.87
CA ARG A 152 4.07 6.15 4.96
C ARG A 152 4.45 6.43 3.53
N TYR A 153 4.36 5.41 2.71
CA TYR A 153 4.67 5.49 1.29
C TYR A 153 3.39 5.56 0.47
N TYR A 154 3.45 6.36 -0.58
CA TYR A 154 2.35 6.62 -1.50
C TYR A 154 2.86 6.49 -2.92
N MET A 155 2.05 5.87 -3.77
CA MET A 155 2.30 5.79 -5.20
C MET A 155 2.21 7.18 -5.83
N ASN A 156 3.15 7.53 -6.70
CA ASN A 156 3.05 8.77 -7.44
C ASN A 156 1.92 8.68 -8.47
N ARG A 157 0.94 9.60 -8.40
CA ARG A 157 -0.20 9.69 -9.34
C ARG A 157 0.23 9.86 -10.80
N HIS A 158 1.42 10.39 -11.04
CA HIS A 158 2.00 10.53 -12.37
C HIS A 158 2.55 9.20 -12.91
N VAL A 159 2.68 8.18 -12.09
CA VAL A 159 3.06 6.82 -12.50
C VAL A 159 1.83 5.91 -12.53
N ALA A 160 1.03 5.94 -11.47
CA ALA A 160 -0.21 5.18 -11.42
C ALA A 160 -1.31 5.90 -10.64
N GLU A 161 -2.52 5.83 -11.17
CA GLU A 161 -3.71 6.44 -10.60
C GLU A 161 -4.64 5.36 -10.07
N VAL A 162 -5.12 5.53 -8.83
CA VAL A 162 -6.06 4.61 -8.21
C VAL A 162 -7.48 5.15 -8.37
N GLY A 163 -8.44 4.27 -8.57
CA GLY A 163 -9.85 4.65 -8.63
C GLY A 163 -10.79 3.50 -8.34
N SER A 164 -12.07 3.83 -8.24
CA SER A 164 -13.19 2.88 -8.21
C SER A 164 -14.06 3.16 -9.43
N ARG A 165 -14.03 2.28 -10.44
CA ARG A 165 -14.78 2.57 -11.68
C ARG A 165 -15.30 1.37 -12.44
N ALA A 166 -14.82 0.15 -12.19
CA ALA A 166 -15.42 -1.00 -12.85
C ALA A 166 -16.54 -1.57 -11.98
N THR A 167 -17.77 -1.56 -12.48
CA THR A 167 -18.82 -2.42 -11.94
C THR A 167 -18.41 -3.87 -12.19
N GLN A 168 -18.86 -4.82 -11.36
CA GLN A 168 -18.54 -6.24 -11.59
C GLN A 168 -19.01 -6.75 -12.96
N GLU A 169 -20.04 -6.13 -13.53
CA GLU A 169 -20.54 -6.38 -14.87
C GLU A 169 -19.52 -5.99 -15.95
N GLU A 170 -18.84 -4.84 -15.82
CA GLU A 170 -17.79 -4.40 -16.75
C GLU A 170 -16.55 -5.30 -16.68
N LEU A 171 -16.19 -5.77 -15.47
CA LEU A 171 -15.07 -6.70 -15.28
C LEU A 171 -15.36 -8.08 -15.89
N ALA A 172 -16.61 -8.53 -15.85
CA ALA A 172 -17.03 -9.80 -16.45
C ALA A 172 -16.93 -9.79 -17.98
N LEU A 173 -16.90 -8.61 -18.62
CA LEU A 173 -16.69 -8.44 -20.06
C LEU A 173 -15.21 -8.52 -20.45
N ILE A 174 -14.28 -8.34 -19.50
CA ILE A 174 -12.86 -8.51 -19.75
C ILE A 174 -12.58 -10.02 -19.81
N PRO A 175 -12.01 -10.55 -20.92
CA PRO A 175 -11.64 -11.94 -21.00
C PRO A 175 -10.76 -12.32 -19.81
N LYS A 176 -11.15 -13.35 -19.07
CA LYS A 176 -10.34 -13.86 -17.97
C LYS A 176 -8.94 -14.19 -18.50
N PRO A 177 -7.87 -13.92 -17.73
CA PRO A 177 -6.53 -14.31 -18.12
C PRO A 177 -6.54 -15.81 -18.48
N GLY A 178 -5.84 -16.21 -19.54
CA GLY A 178 -5.74 -17.64 -19.86
C GLY A 178 -5.11 -18.42 -18.69
N ALA A 179 -5.35 -19.73 -18.59
CA ALA A 179 -4.94 -20.57 -17.45
C ALA A 179 -3.46 -20.44 -17.02
N LYS A 180 -2.56 -19.99 -17.90
CA LYS A 180 -1.14 -19.71 -17.58
C LYS A 180 -0.90 -18.40 -16.80
N LEU A 181 -1.86 -17.48 -16.80
CA LEU A 181 -1.86 -16.23 -16.04
C LEU A 181 -2.70 -16.33 -14.75
N GLU A 182 -3.64 -17.28 -14.68
CA GLU A 182 -4.46 -17.51 -13.46
C GLU A 182 -3.64 -18.07 -12.28
N VAL A 183 -2.49 -18.70 -12.53
CA VAL A 183 -1.61 -19.24 -11.48
C VAL A 183 -0.14 -18.97 -11.79
N VAL A 184 0.38 -17.87 -11.25
CA VAL A 184 1.77 -17.79 -10.77
C VAL A 184 1.74 -17.49 -9.27
N GLN A 185 0.96 -18.27 -8.51
CA GLN A 185 1.23 -18.45 -7.08
C GLN A 185 2.39 -19.44 -6.97
N GLY A 186 3.42 -19.03 -6.23
CA GLY A 186 4.77 -19.60 -6.29
C GLY A 186 4.89 -21.13 -6.14
N GLY A 187 5.94 -21.62 -6.81
CA GLY A 187 6.56 -22.93 -6.75
C GLY A 187 6.01 -23.97 -5.77
N LYS A 188 5.47 -25.05 -6.35
CA LYS A 188 5.80 -26.40 -5.91
C LYS A 188 6.53 -27.09 -7.06
N SER A 189 7.84 -27.20 -6.90
CA SER A 189 8.57 -28.36 -7.43
C SER A 189 8.44 -29.49 -6.42
#